data_AF-A0A939YD71-F1
#
_entry.id   AF-A0A939YD71-F1
#
_cell.length_a   1.000
_cell.length_b   1.000
_cell.length_c   1.000
_cell.angle_alpha   90.00
_cell.angle_beta   90.00
_cell.angle_gamma   90.00
#
_symmetry.space_group_name_H-M   'P 1'
#
loop_
_entity.id
_entity.type
_entity.pdbx_description
1 polymer ?
#
loop_
_entity_poly.entity_id
_entity_poly.type
_entity_poly.pdbx_seq_one_letter_code
_entity_poly.pdbx_strand_id
1 'polypeptide(L)'
;MQRRTSTNFIVRAAIAFMLILLVFAVINIQMKLNTLKQNKKALEAQVEEVVDIIDEINVRLDTPVTDEYIERVARDELGYRREGEIIFYNDMAN
;
A
#
# COMPACT_ATOMS: atom_id res chain seq x y z
N MET A 1 72.80 -13.25 0.48
CA MET A 1 72.17 -13.04 1.80
C MET A 1 70.69 -12.73 1.57
N GLN A 2 69.80 -13.60 2.05
CA GLN A 2 68.39 -13.70 1.60
C GLN A 2 67.54 -12.48 2.02
N ARG A 3 66.93 -11.80 1.05
CA ARG A 3 65.79 -10.88 1.26
C ARG A 3 64.49 -11.66 1.03
N ARG A 4 63.96 -12.31 2.07
CA ARG A 4 62.64 -12.98 2.04
C ARG A 4 61.88 -12.60 3.32
N THR A 5 61.41 -11.37 3.43
CA THR A 5 60.56 -10.94 4.57
C THR A 5 59.43 -9.99 4.20
N SER A 6 59.50 -9.26 3.08
CA SER A 6 58.47 -8.27 2.68
C SER A 6 57.20 -8.88 2.05
N THR A 7 57.28 -10.05 1.42
CA THR A 7 56.13 -10.71 0.78
C THR A 7 55.03 -11.05 1.80
N ASN A 8 55.41 -11.48 3.01
CA ASN A 8 54.46 -11.81 4.07
C ASN A 8 53.71 -10.56 4.59
N PHE A 9 54.37 -9.40 4.61
CA PHE A 9 53.75 -8.16 5.07
C PHE A 9 52.71 -7.65 4.05
N ILE A 10 53.05 -7.67 2.77
CA ILE A 10 52.14 -7.23 1.69
C ILE A 10 50.91 -8.14 1.63
N VAL A 11 51.10 -9.46 1.71
CA VAL A 11 49.99 -10.42 1.72
C VAL A 11 49.09 -10.21 2.94
N ARG A 12 49.67 -10.00 4.12
CA ARG A 12 48.90 -9.75 5.35
C ARG A 12 48.13 -8.43 5.30
N ALA A 13 48.70 -7.38 4.71
CA ALA A 13 48.03 -6.11 4.46
C ALA A 13 46.89 -6.25 3.45
N ALA A 14 47.09 -7.00 2.36
CA ALA A 14 46.06 -7.27 1.36
C ALA A 14 44.87 -8.04 1.94
N ILE A 15 45.14 -9.05 2.79
CA ILE A 15 44.08 -9.79 3.50
C ILE A 15 43.31 -8.86 4.46
N ALA A 16 44.02 -8.02 5.22
CA ALA A 16 43.36 -7.06 6.13
C ALA A 16 42.47 -6.07 5.37
N PHE A 17 42.95 -5.57 4.23
CA PHE A 17 42.18 -4.67 3.37
C PHE A 17 40.95 -5.38 2.78
N MET A 18 41.10 -6.64 2.33
CA MET A 18 39.99 -7.44 1.84
C MET A 18 38.93 -7.67 2.91
N LEU A 19 39.32 -7.95 4.15
CA LEU A 19 38.40 -8.10 5.28
C LEU A 19 37.62 -6.80 5.54
N ILE A 20 38.28 -5.65 5.47
CA ILE A 20 37.62 -4.35 5.62
C ILE A 20 36.57 -4.14 4.52
N LEU A 21 36.90 -4.43 3.26
CA LEU A 21 35.94 -4.33 2.15
C LEU A 21 34.74 -5.26 2.33
N LEU A 22 34.95 -6.48 2.82
CA LEU A 22 33.87 -7.41 3.11
C LEU A 22 32.94 -6.87 4.20
N VAL A 23 33.47 -6.28 5.26
CA VAL A 23 32.66 -5.64 6.30
C VAL A 23 31.79 -4.52 5.72
N PHE A 24 32.37 -3.64 4.89
CA PHE A 24 31.61 -2.60 4.20
C PHE A 24 30.55 -3.16 3.26
N ALA A 25 30.83 -4.25 2.56
CA ALA A 25 29.86 -4.91 1.69
C ALA A 25 28.68 -5.47 2.50
N VAL A 26 28.95 -6.16 3.62
CA VAL A 26 27.92 -6.70 4.51
C VAL A 26 27.03 -5.59 5.06
N ILE A 27 27.61 -4.48 5.53
CA ILE A 27 26.83 -3.33 6.02
C ILE A 27 25.92 -2.77 4.92
N ASN A 28 26.45 -2.57 3.71
CA ASN A 28 25.66 -2.08 2.57
C ASN A 28 24.51 -3.03 2.21
N ILE A 29 24.77 -4.33 2.20
CA ILE A 29 23.74 -5.34 1.96
C ILE A 29 22.68 -5.27 3.05
N GLN A 30 23.09 -5.15 4.32
CA GLN A 30 22.16 -5.10 5.44
C GLN A 30 21.26 -3.87 5.41
N MET A 31 21.80 -2.70 5.03
CA MET A 31 21.02 -1.48 4.82
C MET A 31 19.99 -1.67 3.71
N LYS A 32 20.40 -2.15 2.54
CA LYS A 32 19.49 -2.42 1.41
C LYS A 32 18.40 -3.42 1.78
N LEU A 33 18.75 -4.49 2.50
CA LEU A 33 17.78 -5.46 2.98
C LEU A 33 16.78 -4.83 3.95
N ASN A 34 17.21 -3.92 4.83
CA ASN A 34 16.31 -3.25 5.75
C ASN A 34 15.33 -2.33 5.01
N THR A 35 15.84 -1.52 4.07
CA THR A 35 14.99 -0.69 3.21
C THR A 35 14.00 -1.54 2.42
N LEU A 36 14.44 -2.65 1.84
CA LEU A 36 13.57 -3.54 1.07
C LEU A 36 12.47 -4.16 1.95
N LYS A 37 12.81 -4.56 3.19
CA LYS A 37 11.82 -5.05 4.17
C LYS A 37 10.80 -3.97 4.53
N GLN A 38 11.24 -2.73 4.74
CA GLN A 38 10.34 -1.62 5.04
C GLN A 38 9.39 -1.34 3.86
N ASN A 39 9.92 -1.27 2.65
CA ASN A 39 9.12 -1.07 1.44
C ASN A 39 8.12 -2.21 1.24
N LYS A 40 8.54 -3.45 1.45
CA LYS A 40 7.65 -4.62 1.39
C LYS A 40 6.51 -4.49 2.40
N LYS A 41 6.82 -4.15 3.66
CA LYS A 41 5.80 -3.98 4.70
C LYS A 41 4.82 -2.85 4.38
N ALA A 42 5.31 -1.73 3.84
CA ALA A 42 4.46 -0.62 3.42
C ALA A 42 3.57 -0.99 2.23
N LEU A 43 4.06 -1.82 1.31
CA LEU A 43 3.28 -2.28 0.18
C LEU A 43 2.24 -3.32 0.61
N GLU A 44 2.59 -4.23 1.52
CA GLU A 44 1.65 -5.20 2.11
C GLU A 44 0.50 -4.47 2.84
N ALA A 45 0.80 -3.42 3.60
CA ALA A 45 -0.23 -2.61 4.25
C ALA A 45 -1.17 -1.91 3.26
N GLN A 46 -0.64 -1.41 2.14
CA GLN A 46 -1.48 -0.83 1.07
C GLN A 46 -2.36 -1.88 0.39
N VAL A 47 -1.85 -3.10 0.21
CA VAL A 47 -2.64 -4.20 -0.34
C VAL A 47 -3.76 -4.59 0.61
N GLU A 48 -3.47 -4.70 1.91
CA GLU A 48 -4.46 -4.99 2.95
C GLU A 48 -5.58 -3.94 2.97
N GLU A 49 -5.24 -2.65 2.96
CA GLU A 49 -6.21 -1.56 2.89
C GLU A 49 -7.13 -1.66 1.65
N VAL A 50 -6.55 -1.96 0.49
CA VAL A 50 -7.35 -2.12 -0.75
C VAL A 50 -8.26 -3.35 -0.68
N VAL A 51 -7.78 -4.44 -0.08
CA VAL A 51 -8.59 -5.65 0.12
C VAL A 51 -9.77 -5.36 1.05
N ASP A 52 -9.56 -4.66 2.16
CA ASP A 52 -10.64 -4.27 3.07
C ASP A 52 -11.70 -3.40 2.38
N ILE A 53 -11.26 -2.45 1.52
CA ILE A 53 -12.17 -1.63 0.72
C ILE A 53 -12.98 -2.47 -0.27
N ILE A 54 -12.32 -3.43 -0.94
CA ILE A 54 -13.00 -4.34 -1.87
C ILE A 54 -14.04 -5.17 -1.14
N ASP A 55 -13.71 -5.72 0.03
CA ASP A 55 -14.63 -6.49 0.84
C ASP A 55 -15.81 -5.65 1.31
N GLU A 56 -15.58 -4.40 1.75
CA GLU A 56 -16.66 -3.48 2.09
C GLU A 56 -17.59 -3.20 0.91
N ILE A 57 -17.04 -2.93 -0.27
CA ILE A 57 -17.83 -2.69 -1.49
C ILE A 57 -18.64 -3.93 -1.87
N ASN A 58 -18.04 -5.12 -1.79
CA ASN A 58 -18.74 -6.37 -2.08
C ASN A 58 -19.89 -6.61 -1.10
N VAL A 59 -19.70 -6.36 0.20
CA VAL A 59 -20.79 -6.43 1.19
C VAL A 59 -21.94 -5.47 0.84
N ARG A 60 -21.62 -4.24 0.41
CA ARG A 60 -22.63 -3.27 -0.03
C ARG A 60 -23.36 -3.72 -1.31
N LEU A 61 -22.66 -4.33 -2.25
CA LEU A 61 -23.24 -4.85 -3.50
C LEU A 61 -24.12 -6.08 -3.27
N ASP A 62 -23.68 -7.00 -2.40
CA ASP A 62 -24.40 -8.22 -2.05
C ASP A 62 -25.60 -7.94 -1.13
N THR A 63 -25.63 -6.77 -0.48
CA THR A 63 -26.83 -6.33 0.24
C THR A 63 -27.96 -6.11 -0.76
N PRO A 64 -29.08 -6.85 -0.65
CA PRO A 64 -30.15 -6.77 -1.64
C PRO A 64 -30.69 -5.36 -1.69
N VAL A 65 -30.58 -4.75 -2.87
CA VAL A 65 -31.18 -3.45 -3.14
C VAL A 65 -32.70 -3.63 -3.09
N THR A 66 -33.34 -3.09 -2.06
CA THR A 66 -34.79 -3.17 -1.91
C THR A 66 -35.48 -2.17 -2.84
N ASP A 67 -36.67 -2.49 -3.32
CA ASP A 67 -37.47 -1.58 -4.16
C ASP A 67 -37.67 -0.21 -3.49
N GLU A 68 -37.82 -0.18 -2.16
CA GLU A 68 -37.92 1.06 -1.37
C GLU A 68 -36.66 1.93 -1.48
N TYR A 69 -35.47 1.31 -1.47
CA TYR A 69 -34.22 2.04 -1.66
C TYR A 69 -34.14 2.64 -3.07
N ILE A 70 -34.56 1.89 -4.09
CA ILE A 70 -34.58 2.34 -5.49
C ILE A 70 -35.55 3.50 -5.64
N GLU A 71 -36.78 3.38 -5.11
CA GLU A 71 -37.79 4.45 -5.16
C GLU A 71 -37.29 5.73 -4.49
N ARG A 72 -36.61 5.62 -3.34
CA ARG A 72 -36.04 6.76 -2.63
C ARG A 72 -34.94 7.46 -3.44
N VAL A 73 -33.95 6.73 -3.94
CA VAL A 73 -32.86 7.31 -4.75
C VAL A 73 -33.42 7.92 -6.04
N ALA A 74 -34.38 7.26 -6.68
CA ALA A 74 -35.04 7.77 -7.87
C ALA A 74 -35.76 9.11 -7.59
N ARG A 75 -36.44 9.25 -6.44
CA ARG A 75 -37.15 10.47 -6.05
C ARG A 75 -36.20 11.59 -5.62
N ASP A 76 -35.23 11.28 -4.76
CA ASP A 76 -34.40 12.27 -4.08
C ASP A 76 -33.23 12.77 -4.94
N GLU A 77 -32.56 11.85 -5.67
CA GLU A 77 -31.37 12.18 -6.47
C GLU A 77 -31.69 12.43 -7.94
N LEU A 78 -32.64 11.66 -8.50
CA LEU A 78 -32.98 11.73 -9.94
C LEU A 78 -34.27 12.53 -10.22
N GLY A 79 -35.01 12.92 -9.18
CA GLY A 79 -36.28 13.63 -9.33
C GLY A 79 -37.36 12.84 -10.07
N TYR A 80 -37.17 11.53 -10.23
CA TYR A 80 -38.12 10.62 -10.85
C TYR A 80 -39.32 10.41 -9.94
N ARG A 81 -40.45 10.12 -10.57
CA ARG A 81 -41.75 10.00 -9.92
C ARG A 81 -42.50 8.84 -10.52
N ARG A 82 -43.40 8.25 -9.74
CA ARG A 82 -44.30 7.24 -10.31
C ARG A 82 -45.29 7.91 -11.26
N GLU A 83 -45.69 7.17 -12.28
CA GLU A 83 -46.73 7.64 -13.21
C GLU A 83 -48.02 7.93 -12.42
N GLY A 84 -48.51 9.17 -12.50
CA GLY A 84 -49.72 9.63 -11.80
C GLY A 84 -49.49 10.26 -10.41
N GLU A 85 -48.24 10.44 -9.97
CA GLU A 85 -47.94 11.09 -8.69
C GLU A 85 -48.15 12.62 -8.75
N ILE A 86 -49.03 13.16 -7.89
CA ILE A 86 -49.35 14.60 -7.82
C ILE A 86 -48.51 15.25 -6.71
N ILE A 87 -47.75 16.29 -7.06
CA ILE A 87 -46.88 17.03 -6.12
C ILE A 87 -47.66 18.20 -5.52
N PHE A 88 -47.64 18.30 -4.20
CA PHE A 88 -48.15 19.46 -3.49
C PHE A 88 -46.97 20.35 -3.09
N TYR A 89 -46.91 21.55 -3.65
CA TYR A 89 -45.99 22.59 -3.18
C TYR A 89 -46.72 23.40 -2.11
N ASN A 90 -46.16 23.44 -0.90
CA ASN A 90 -46.67 24.29 0.16
C ASN A 90 -45.94 25.64 0.10
N ASP A 91 -46.56 26.63 -0.55
CA ASP A 91 -46.02 28.01 -0.63
C ASP A 91 -46.18 28.80 0.69
N MET A 92 -46.54 28.15 1.80
CA MET A 92 -46.65 28.79 3.11
C MET A 92 -45.29 28.84 3.83
N ALA A 93 -44.33 29.55 3.25
CA ALA A 93 -43.14 30.03 3.96
C ALA A 93 -42.53 31.23 3.21
N ASN A 94 -43.18 32.39 3.35
CA ASN A 94 -42.52 33.68 3.24
C ASN A 94 -43.12 34.65 4.27
#